data_AF-A0A3L7PT44-F1
#
_entry.id   AF-A0A3L7PT44-F1
#
_cell.length_a   1.000
_cell.length_b   1.000
_cell.length_c   1.000
_cell.angle_alpha   90.00
_cell.angle_beta   90.00
_cell.angle_gamma   90.00
#
_symmetry.space_group_name_H-M   'P 1'
#
loop_
_entity.id
_entity.type
_entity.pdbx_description
1 polymer ?
#
loop_
_entity_poly.entity_id
_entity_poly.type
_entity_poly.pdbx_seq_one_letter_code
_entity_poly.pdbx_strand_id
1 'polypeptide(L)'
;MEHDYASFVNPRQFSDQSTSQTINQSGNSSLEAIKILADGRQEFIELWGDMGARWGVPRSMTELHALLYIVGTPMNTDEIMKQLSISRGNASMTLRTLLDWGIITRAHRPDDRKDYYIAEQDVWKLFATVARARKRRELEPLAARLKSLSLKSNADATSDGVAHRERIESMLQFIIQFDGLSERFLSMGGLSLEILSKLIGSSKNKSP
;
A
#
# COMPACT_ATOMS: atom_id res chain seq x y z
N MET A 1 13.53 -92.26 5.84
CA MET A 1 12.79 -91.94 7.08
C MET A 1 13.56 -90.83 7.75
N GLU A 2 13.06 -89.66 8.11
CA GLU A 2 11.76 -88.95 8.05
C GLU A 2 12.17 -87.49 8.40
N HIS A 3 11.93 -86.52 7.52
CA HIS A 3 10.85 -85.52 7.61
C HIS A 3 10.73 -84.74 8.94
N ASP A 4 11.02 -83.43 8.87
CA ASP A 4 10.22 -82.32 9.45
C ASP A 4 10.80 -80.99 8.89
N TYR A 5 10.18 -80.23 7.98
CA TYR A 5 8.94 -79.42 8.02
C TYR A 5 8.84 -78.44 9.20
N ALA A 6 9.48 -77.27 9.05
CA ALA A 6 9.09 -76.06 9.77
C ALA A 6 9.21 -74.81 8.87
N SER A 7 8.04 -74.44 8.34
CA SER A 7 7.52 -73.08 8.14
C SER A 7 8.41 -71.98 7.54
N PHE A 8 8.04 -71.67 6.28
CA PHE A 8 8.14 -70.37 5.64
C PHE A 8 7.82 -69.19 6.57
N VAL A 9 8.80 -68.33 6.85
CA VAL A 9 8.56 -66.92 7.14
C VAL A 9 8.87 -66.16 5.85
N ASN A 10 7.82 -65.65 5.21
CA ASN A 10 7.88 -64.82 4.02
C ASN A 10 8.33 -63.40 4.42
N PRO A 11 9.53 -62.92 4.06
CA PRO A 11 9.95 -61.55 4.34
C PRO A 11 9.46 -60.66 3.19
N ARG A 12 8.15 -60.43 3.12
CA ARG A 12 7.62 -59.31 2.35
C ARG A 12 6.63 -58.53 3.20
N GLN A 13 6.82 -57.22 3.16
CA GLN A 13 5.86 -56.15 3.48
C GLN A 13 5.80 -55.67 4.93
N PHE A 14 6.92 -55.14 5.43
CA PHE A 14 6.84 -53.84 6.10
C PHE A 14 7.53 -52.82 5.18
N SER A 15 6.87 -52.53 4.06
CA SER A 15 7.21 -51.34 3.31
C SER A 15 6.78 -50.13 4.14
N ASP A 16 7.68 -49.16 4.15
CA ASP A 16 7.67 -47.88 4.86
C ASP A 16 6.51 -46.95 4.45
N GLN A 17 5.27 -47.43 4.56
CA GLN A 17 4.06 -46.69 4.16
C GLN A 17 3.75 -45.55 5.13
N SER A 18 4.08 -45.69 6.41
CA SER A 18 3.84 -44.67 7.43
C SER A 18 4.75 -43.46 7.25
N THR A 19 6.05 -43.65 7.01
CA THR A 19 7.00 -42.55 6.75
C THR A 19 6.72 -41.88 5.42
N SER A 20 6.33 -42.65 4.39
CA SER A 20 5.92 -42.11 3.08
C SER A 20 4.61 -41.31 3.14
N GLN A 21 3.65 -41.69 3.99
CA GLN A 21 2.40 -40.94 4.19
C GLN A 21 2.63 -39.63 4.96
N THR A 22 3.47 -39.62 6.00
CA THR A 22 3.77 -38.41 6.76
C THR A 22 4.58 -37.39 5.96
N ILE A 23 5.53 -37.85 5.11
CA ILE A 23 6.29 -36.98 4.20
C ILE A 23 5.39 -36.41 3.08
N ASN A 24 4.48 -37.21 2.51
CA ASN A 24 3.56 -36.72 1.48
C ASN A 24 2.51 -35.73 2.03
N GLN A 25 1.98 -35.95 3.24
CA GLN A 25 1.00 -35.01 3.83
C GLN A 25 1.64 -33.67 4.23
N SER A 26 2.86 -33.69 4.77
CA SER A 26 3.59 -32.46 5.12
C SER A 26 4.04 -31.67 3.89
N GLY A 27 4.47 -32.35 2.82
CA GLY A 27 4.79 -31.72 1.53
C GLY A 27 3.56 -31.08 0.86
N ASN A 28 2.42 -31.76 0.88
CA ASN A 28 1.19 -31.27 0.26
C ASN A 28 0.60 -30.05 1.02
N SER A 29 0.67 -30.07 2.36
CA SER A 29 0.23 -28.93 3.18
C SER A 29 1.10 -27.69 2.99
N SER A 30 2.41 -27.87 2.80
CA SER A 30 3.34 -26.77 2.55
C SER A 30 3.12 -26.13 1.17
N LEU A 31 2.88 -26.95 0.14
CA LEU A 31 2.58 -26.46 -1.22
C LEU A 31 1.26 -25.69 -1.26
N GLU A 32 0.24 -26.18 -0.55
CA GLU A 32 -1.05 -25.49 -0.47
C GLU A 32 -0.93 -24.13 0.24
N ALA A 33 -0.18 -24.07 1.35
CA ALA A 33 0.08 -22.80 2.04
C ALA A 33 0.81 -21.78 1.17
N ILE A 34 1.82 -22.23 0.39
CA ILE A 34 2.55 -21.37 -0.56
C ILE A 34 1.60 -20.82 -1.63
N LYS A 35 0.70 -21.66 -2.15
CA LYS A 35 -0.28 -21.27 -3.15
C LYS A 35 -1.27 -20.25 -2.59
N ILE A 36 -1.83 -20.49 -1.40
CA ILE A 36 -2.75 -19.55 -0.73
C ILE A 36 -2.11 -18.18 -0.55
N LEU A 37 -0.85 -18.12 -0.12
CA LEU A 37 -0.11 -16.86 0.03
C LEU A 37 0.17 -16.18 -1.31
N ALA A 38 0.38 -16.95 -2.38
CA ALA A 38 0.56 -16.41 -3.71
C ALA A 38 -0.74 -15.82 -4.28
N ASP A 39 -1.85 -16.53 -4.14
CA ASP A 39 -3.17 -16.10 -4.59
C ASP A 39 -3.62 -14.84 -3.82
N GLY A 40 -3.47 -14.83 -2.48
CA GLY A 40 -3.82 -13.67 -1.66
C GLY A 40 -2.97 -12.43 -1.95
N ARG A 41 -1.70 -12.59 -2.33
CA ARG A 41 -0.86 -11.49 -2.80
C ARG A 41 -1.37 -10.92 -4.12
N GLN A 42 -1.73 -11.78 -5.07
CA GLN A 42 -2.24 -11.35 -6.37
C GLN A 42 -3.56 -10.59 -6.21
N GLU A 43 -4.47 -11.12 -5.39
CA GLU A 43 -5.74 -10.46 -5.06
C GLU A 43 -5.52 -9.08 -4.41
N PHE A 44 -4.56 -8.96 -3.48
CA PHE A 44 -4.21 -7.68 -2.88
C PHE A 44 -3.70 -6.67 -3.92
N ILE A 45 -2.81 -7.08 -4.83
CA ILE A 45 -2.27 -6.22 -5.89
C ILE A 45 -3.39 -5.72 -6.80
N GLU A 46 -4.30 -6.60 -7.20
CA GLU A 46 -5.44 -6.27 -8.06
C GLU A 46 -6.41 -5.31 -7.37
N LEU A 47 -6.79 -5.61 -6.12
CA LEU A 47 -7.67 -4.77 -5.31
C LEU A 47 -7.10 -3.36 -5.14
N TRP A 48 -5.80 -3.27 -4.83
CA TRP A 48 -5.12 -1.99 -4.66
C TRP A 48 -4.96 -1.24 -5.99
N GLY A 49 -4.73 -1.97 -7.08
CA GLY A 49 -4.74 -1.48 -8.45
C GLY A 49 -6.06 -0.79 -8.82
N ASP A 50 -7.18 -1.47 -8.58
CA ASP A 50 -8.54 -0.99 -8.82
C ASP A 50 -8.88 0.24 -7.98
N MET A 51 -8.57 0.19 -6.69
CA MET A 51 -8.81 1.30 -5.77
C MET A 51 -8.04 2.55 -6.23
N GLY A 52 -6.76 2.41 -6.57
CA GLY A 52 -5.93 3.50 -7.07
C GLY A 52 -6.51 4.19 -8.30
N ALA A 53 -6.94 3.40 -9.29
CA ALA A 53 -7.51 3.90 -10.54
C ALA A 53 -8.79 4.72 -10.30
N ARG A 54 -9.67 4.28 -9.39
CA ARG A 54 -10.89 5.01 -9.00
C ARG A 54 -10.60 6.37 -8.37
N TRP A 55 -9.43 6.52 -7.76
CA TRP A 55 -8.97 7.76 -7.13
C TRP A 55 -8.04 8.58 -8.03
N GLY A 56 -7.99 8.25 -9.33
CA GLY A 56 -7.21 8.97 -10.34
C GLY A 56 -5.70 8.76 -10.22
N VAL A 57 -5.24 7.70 -9.53
CA VAL A 57 -3.83 7.29 -9.50
C VAL A 57 -3.59 6.25 -10.60
N PRO A 58 -2.51 6.36 -11.40
CA PRO A 58 -2.22 5.38 -12.43
C PRO A 58 -2.10 3.96 -11.86
N ARG A 59 -2.79 2.99 -12.48
CA ARG A 59 -2.84 1.60 -12.03
C ARG A 59 -1.46 0.98 -11.84
N SER A 60 -0.53 1.22 -12.77
CA SER A 60 0.83 0.67 -12.68
C SER A 60 1.57 1.14 -11.42
N MET A 61 1.31 2.37 -10.97
CA MET A 61 1.90 2.93 -9.76
C MET A 61 1.36 2.26 -8.51
N THR A 62 0.05 2.04 -8.44
CA THR A 62 -0.54 1.35 -7.29
C THR A 62 -0.18 -0.12 -7.26
N GLU A 63 -0.23 -0.84 -8.38
CA GLU A 63 0.16 -2.26 -8.43
C GLU A 63 1.64 -2.47 -8.06
N LEU A 64 2.55 -1.62 -8.57
CA LEU A 64 3.97 -1.73 -8.23
C LEU A 64 4.23 -1.43 -6.75
N HIS A 65 3.59 -0.40 -6.20
CA HIS A 65 3.67 -0.13 -4.78
C HIS A 65 3.08 -1.27 -3.95
N ALA A 66 1.92 -1.81 -4.34
CA ALA A 66 1.29 -2.93 -3.65
C ALA A 66 2.20 -4.16 -3.60
N LEU A 67 2.85 -4.50 -4.71
CA LEU A 67 3.82 -5.59 -4.77
C LEU A 67 4.97 -5.37 -3.77
N LEU A 68 5.61 -4.20 -3.80
CA LEU A 68 6.72 -3.91 -2.89
C LEU A 68 6.28 -3.88 -1.42
N TYR A 69 5.07 -3.39 -1.14
CA TYR A 69 4.49 -3.34 0.19
C TYR A 69 4.23 -4.75 0.74
N ILE A 70 3.48 -5.57 0.00
CA ILE A 70 3.04 -6.89 0.47
C ILE A 70 4.17 -7.93 0.52
N VAL A 71 5.20 -7.78 -0.32
CA VAL A 71 6.41 -8.62 -0.27
C VAL A 71 7.29 -8.24 0.93
N GLY A 72 7.33 -6.96 1.31
CA GLY A 72 8.03 -6.48 2.51
C GLY A 72 9.55 -6.54 2.46
N THR A 73 10.15 -7.10 1.40
CA THR A 73 11.60 -7.20 1.21
C THR A 73 12.07 -6.45 -0.04
N PRO A 74 13.31 -5.94 -0.07
CA PRO A 74 13.81 -5.24 -1.25
C PRO A 74 13.77 -6.08 -2.53
N MET A 75 13.26 -5.49 -3.62
CA MET A 75 13.20 -6.13 -4.95
C MET A 75 13.94 -5.30 -6.00
N ASN A 76 14.58 -5.96 -6.95
CA ASN A 76 15.17 -5.30 -8.12
C ASN A 76 14.17 -5.19 -9.28
N THR A 77 14.50 -4.38 -10.28
CA THR A 77 13.61 -4.11 -11.42
C THR A 77 13.24 -5.39 -12.21
N ASP A 78 14.15 -6.36 -12.35
CA ASP A 78 13.88 -7.59 -13.10
C ASP A 78 12.85 -8.47 -12.39
N GLU A 79 12.92 -8.55 -11.06
CA GLU A 79 11.95 -9.27 -10.23
C GLU A 79 10.57 -8.64 -10.32
N ILE A 80 10.50 -7.31 -10.23
CA ILE A 80 9.25 -6.55 -10.34
C ILE A 80 8.61 -6.75 -11.71
N MET A 81 9.39 -6.64 -12.79
CA MET A 81 8.91 -6.87 -14.15
C MET A 81 8.32 -8.27 -14.31
N LYS A 82 9.00 -9.29 -13.77
CA LYS A 82 8.54 -10.68 -13.82
C LYS A 82 7.23 -10.87 -13.05
N GLN A 83 7.12 -10.31 -11.85
CA GLN A 83 5.94 -10.48 -10.99
C GLN A 83 4.70 -9.77 -11.54
N LEU A 84 4.87 -8.57 -12.11
CA LEU A 84 3.74 -7.77 -12.63
C LEU A 84 3.51 -7.95 -14.14
N SER A 85 4.35 -8.71 -14.83
CA SER A 85 4.31 -8.85 -16.29
C SER A 85 4.34 -7.50 -17.04
N ILE A 86 5.16 -6.57 -16.57
CA ILE A 86 5.31 -5.21 -17.15
C ILE A 86 6.65 -5.02 -17.86
N SER A 87 6.67 -4.10 -18.83
CA SER A 87 7.90 -3.76 -19.54
C SER A 87 8.91 -3.02 -18.65
N ARG A 88 10.19 -3.09 -19.03
CA ARG A 88 11.27 -2.35 -18.35
C ARG A 88 11.04 -0.84 -18.34
N GLY A 89 10.51 -0.29 -19.44
CA GLY A 89 10.17 1.13 -19.54
C GLY A 89 9.07 1.52 -18.53
N ASN A 90 8.01 0.73 -18.44
CA ASN A 90 6.94 0.94 -17.45
C ASN A 90 7.49 0.86 -16.02
N ALA A 91 8.23 -0.21 -15.71
CA ALA A 91 8.82 -0.41 -14.38
C ALA A 91 9.72 0.77 -13.99
N SER A 92 10.64 1.20 -14.86
CA SER A 92 11.55 2.32 -14.59
C SER A 92 10.83 3.65 -14.35
N MET A 93 9.84 3.99 -15.20
CA MET A 93 9.07 5.23 -15.03
C MET A 93 8.25 5.21 -13.73
N THR A 94 7.63 4.07 -13.43
CA THR A 94 6.80 3.90 -12.24
C THR A 94 7.66 3.96 -10.96
N LEU A 95 8.80 3.26 -10.93
CA LEU A 95 9.75 3.29 -9.82
C LEU A 95 10.26 4.70 -9.56
N ARG A 96 10.64 5.45 -10.61
CA ARG A 96 11.04 6.84 -10.48
C ARG A 96 9.92 7.69 -9.86
N THR A 97 8.70 7.52 -10.36
CA THR A 97 7.54 8.24 -9.83
C THR A 97 7.33 7.93 -8.35
N LEU A 98 7.36 6.66 -7.95
CA LEU A 98 7.21 6.25 -6.56
C LEU A 98 8.31 6.81 -5.64
N LEU A 99 9.57 6.87 -6.13
CA LEU A 99 10.67 7.52 -5.42
C LEU A 99 10.44 9.02 -5.27
N ASP A 100 9.99 9.70 -6.33
CA ASP A 100 9.69 11.15 -6.31
C ASP A 100 8.52 11.48 -5.37
N TRP A 101 7.61 10.54 -5.14
CA TRP A 101 6.56 10.61 -4.11
C TRP A 101 7.08 10.30 -2.71
N GLY A 102 8.25 9.67 -2.57
CA GLY A 102 8.86 9.32 -1.29
C GLY A 102 8.23 8.11 -0.59
N ILE A 103 7.44 7.32 -1.31
CA ILE A 103 6.72 6.15 -0.75
C ILE A 103 7.47 4.83 -0.97
N ILE A 104 8.56 4.87 -1.73
CA ILE A 104 9.56 3.81 -1.77
C ILE A 104 10.95 4.43 -1.61
N THR A 105 11.93 3.61 -1.23
CA THR A 105 13.34 4.01 -1.12
C THR A 105 14.24 3.00 -1.83
N ARG A 106 15.47 3.42 -2.15
CA ARG A 106 16.50 2.51 -2.67
C ARG A 106 17.15 1.76 -1.52
N ALA A 107 17.34 0.46 -1.69
CA ALA A 107 18.10 -0.40 -0.81
C ALA A 107 19.37 -0.87 -1.52
N HIS A 108 20.47 -1.00 -0.77
CA HIS A 108 21.73 -1.51 -1.29
C HIS A 108 21.97 -2.92 -0.76
N ARG A 109 22.44 -3.82 -1.63
CA ARG A 109 22.88 -5.17 -1.26
C ARG A 109 24.39 -5.26 -1.56
N PRO A 110 25.25 -5.52 -0.56
CA PRO A 110 26.71 -5.45 -0.73
C PRO A 110 27.27 -6.39 -1.80
N ASP A 111 26.56 -7.48 -2.06
CA ASP A 111 26.90 -8.59 -2.95
C ASP A 111 26.33 -8.41 -4.38
N ASP A 112 25.55 -7.37 -4.63
CA ASP A 112 24.91 -7.13 -5.92
C ASP A 112 25.01 -5.66 -6.36
N ARG A 113 25.27 -5.45 -7.65
CA ARG A 113 25.34 -4.11 -8.27
C ARG A 113 23.99 -3.57 -8.73
N LYS A 114 22.92 -4.36 -8.63
CA LYS A 114 21.57 -3.93 -8.99
C LYS A 114 21.00 -2.93 -7.97
N ASP A 115 20.15 -2.05 -8.48
CA ASP A 115 19.29 -1.23 -7.63
C ASP A 115 18.14 -2.08 -7.06
N TYR A 116 17.99 -2.06 -5.74
CA TYR A 116 16.85 -2.63 -5.04
C TYR A 116 15.93 -1.53 -4.51
N TYR A 117 14.65 -1.84 -4.39
CA TYR A 117 13.62 -0.92 -3.95
C TYR A 117 12.79 -1.55 -2.84
N ILE A 118 12.45 -0.75 -1.83
CA ILE A 118 11.60 -1.17 -0.71
C ILE A 118 10.53 -0.12 -0.46
N ALA A 119 9.29 -0.56 -0.22
CA ALA A 119 8.17 0.31 0.12
C ALA A 119 8.16 0.66 1.60
N GLU A 120 7.59 1.82 1.93
CA GLU A 120 7.24 2.17 3.30
C GLU A 120 6.25 1.13 3.87
N GLN A 121 6.60 0.52 5.01
CA GLN A 121 5.82 -0.55 5.64
C GLN A 121 4.85 -0.02 6.68
N ASP A 122 5.10 1.19 7.20
CA ASP A 122 4.15 1.88 8.06
C ASP A 122 3.07 2.55 7.22
N VAL A 123 1.87 1.97 7.26
CA VAL A 123 0.68 2.46 6.54
C VAL A 123 0.36 3.91 6.88
N TRP A 124 0.52 4.33 8.14
CA TRP A 124 0.27 5.70 8.54
C TRP A 124 1.29 6.65 7.92
N LYS A 125 2.57 6.27 7.96
CA LYS A 125 3.64 7.05 7.33
C LYS A 125 3.46 7.13 5.81
N LEU A 126 3.03 6.06 5.17
CA LEU A 126 2.66 6.04 3.76
C LEU A 126 1.58 7.08 3.45
N PHE A 127 0.43 7.02 4.12
CA PHE A 127 -0.67 7.96 3.87
C PHE A 127 -0.30 9.41 4.22
N ALA A 128 0.44 9.63 5.31
CA ALA A 128 0.92 10.96 5.67
C ALA A 128 1.89 11.52 4.62
N THR A 129 2.74 10.68 4.03
CA THR A 129 3.65 11.08 2.95
C THR A 129 2.87 11.48 1.69
N VAL A 130 1.88 10.68 1.30
CA VAL A 130 1.00 10.98 0.16
C VAL A 130 0.20 12.26 0.39
N ALA A 131 -0.37 12.44 1.58
CA ALA A 131 -1.16 13.62 1.93
C ALA A 131 -0.32 14.91 1.86
N ARG A 132 0.89 14.91 2.45
CA ARG A 132 1.82 16.06 2.37
C ARG A 132 2.25 16.34 0.94
N ALA A 133 2.55 15.31 0.15
CA ALA A 133 2.94 15.47 -1.24
C ALA A 133 1.78 16.05 -2.09
N ARG A 134 0.55 15.58 -1.88
CA ARG A 134 -0.66 16.12 -2.53
C ARG A 134 -0.90 17.58 -2.14
N LYS A 135 -0.83 17.91 -0.85
CA LYS A 135 -0.93 19.29 -0.37
C LYS A 135 0.05 20.21 -1.10
N ARG A 136 1.34 19.85 -1.12
CA ARG A 136 2.40 20.65 -1.74
C ARG A 136 2.17 20.85 -3.24
N ARG A 137 1.68 19.82 -3.94
CA ARG A 137 1.49 19.86 -5.39
C ARG A 137 0.18 20.52 -5.82
N GLU A 138 -0.87 20.42 -5.02
CA GLU A 138 -2.24 20.79 -5.42
C GLU A 138 -2.83 21.92 -4.57
N LEU A 139 -2.78 21.80 -3.24
CA LEU A 139 -3.43 22.76 -2.33
C LEU A 139 -2.66 24.07 -2.20
N GLU A 140 -1.34 24.02 -2.04
CA GLU A 140 -0.51 25.21 -1.90
C GLU A 140 -0.59 26.13 -3.14
N PRO A 141 -0.46 25.61 -4.39
CA PRO A 141 -0.64 26.44 -5.58
C PRO A 141 -2.05 27.00 -5.72
N LEU A 142 -3.08 26.21 -5.37
CA LEU A 142 -4.47 26.67 -5.40
C LEU A 142 -4.69 27.84 -4.45
N ALA A 143 -4.23 27.73 -3.20
CA ALA A 143 -4.32 28.80 -2.21
C ALA A 143 -3.60 30.08 -2.68
N ALA A 144 -2.40 29.95 -3.24
CA ALA A 144 -1.65 31.09 -3.79
C ALA A 144 -2.39 31.79 -4.94
N ARG A 145 -3.01 31.02 -5.83
CA ARG A 145 -3.82 31.56 -6.94
C ARG A 145 -5.09 32.24 -6.44
N LEU A 146 -5.82 31.64 -5.50
CA LEU A 146 -7.02 32.23 -4.91
C LEU A 146 -6.71 33.54 -4.20
N LYS A 147 -5.61 33.60 -3.45
CA LYS A 147 -5.13 34.85 -2.83
C LYS A 147 -4.87 35.93 -3.87
N SER A 148 -4.23 35.56 -4.98
CA SER A 148 -3.95 36.50 -6.08
C SER A 148 -5.24 36.98 -6.76
N LEU A 149 -6.26 36.14 -6.87
CA LEU A 149 -7.56 36.50 -7.45
C LEU A 149 -8.36 37.43 -6.54
N SER A 150 -8.41 37.15 -5.22
CA SER A 150 -9.07 38.04 -4.24
C SER A 150 -8.45 39.45 -4.25
N LEU A 151 -7.12 39.55 -4.39
CA LEU A 151 -6.45 40.85 -4.50
C LEU A 151 -6.83 41.61 -5.77
N LYS A 152 -6.99 40.92 -6.91
CA LYS A 152 -7.37 41.55 -8.19
C LYS A 152 -8.83 41.99 -8.19
N SER A 153 -9.73 41.25 -7.54
CA SER A 153 -11.15 41.63 -7.47
C SER A 153 -11.41 42.88 -6.63
N ASN A 154 -10.42 43.37 -5.86
CA ASN A 154 -10.52 44.66 -5.16
C ASN A 154 -10.63 45.88 -6.10
N ALA A 155 -10.35 45.71 -7.40
CA ALA A 155 -10.45 46.80 -8.38
C ALA A 155 -11.91 47.14 -8.77
N ASP A 156 -12.87 46.26 -8.48
CA ASP A 156 -14.28 46.44 -8.81
C ASP A 156 -15.11 46.63 -7.53
N ALA A 157 -15.55 47.86 -7.29
CA ALA A 157 -16.34 48.25 -6.12
C ALA A 157 -17.86 48.07 -6.32
N THR A 158 -18.30 47.49 -7.45
CA THR A 158 -19.71 47.17 -7.66
C THR A 158 -20.18 46.08 -6.68
N SER A 159 -21.50 45.97 -6.47
CA SER A 159 -22.09 44.90 -5.66
C SER A 159 -21.68 43.51 -6.16
N ASP A 160 -21.56 43.32 -7.48
CA ASP A 160 -21.15 42.05 -8.07
C ASP A 160 -19.67 41.76 -7.84
N GLY A 161 -18.80 42.78 -7.93
CA GLY A 161 -17.38 42.69 -7.60
C GLY A 161 -17.14 42.29 -6.13
N VAL A 162 -17.90 42.89 -5.21
CA VAL A 162 -17.87 42.56 -3.78
C VAL A 162 -18.32 41.12 -3.53
N ALA A 163 -19.48 40.70 -4.07
CA ALA A 163 -19.99 39.35 -3.90
C ALA A 163 -19.09 38.27 -4.55
N HIS A 164 -18.41 38.61 -5.66
CA HIS A 164 -17.42 37.74 -6.27
C HIS A 164 -16.19 37.55 -5.36
N ARG A 165 -15.66 38.65 -4.80
CA ARG A 165 -14.54 38.61 -3.85
C ARG A 165 -14.86 37.78 -2.61
N GLU A 166 -16.02 38.00 -1.99
CA GLU A 166 -16.43 37.27 -0.78
C GLU A 166 -16.46 35.75 -1.00
N ARG A 167 -16.89 35.29 -2.18
CA ARG A 167 -16.89 33.86 -2.53
C ARG A 167 -15.47 33.31 -2.66
N ILE A 168 -14.55 34.06 -3.28
CA ILE A 168 -13.14 33.67 -3.40
C ILE A 168 -12.48 33.62 -2.02
N GLU A 169 -12.71 34.63 -1.19
CA GLU A 169 -12.16 34.71 0.16
C GLU A 169 -12.70 33.58 1.04
N SER A 170 -13.99 33.26 0.96
CA SER A 170 -14.58 32.12 1.66
C SER A 170 -13.90 30.81 1.29
N MET A 171 -13.65 30.58 0.00
CA MET A 171 -12.93 29.39 -0.47
C MET A 171 -11.48 29.36 0.01
N LEU A 172 -10.77 30.48 -0.07
CA LEU A 172 -9.39 30.59 0.41
C LEU A 172 -9.29 30.32 1.92
N GLN A 173 -10.19 30.89 2.70
CA GLN A 173 -10.25 30.67 4.16
C GLN A 173 -10.54 29.22 4.48
N PHE A 174 -11.44 28.56 3.73
CA PHE A 174 -11.68 27.13 3.90
C PHE A 174 -10.42 26.31 3.63
N ILE A 175 -9.70 26.56 2.53
CA ILE A 175 -8.48 25.82 2.18
C ILE A 175 -7.39 26.00 3.25
N ILE A 176 -7.18 27.22 3.74
CA ILE A 176 -6.18 27.49 4.79
C ILE A 176 -6.54 26.78 6.10
N GLN A 177 -7.83 26.81 6.50
CA GLN A 177 -8.28 26.13 7.71
C GLN A 177 -8.18 24.61 7.58
N PHE A 178 -8.61 24.06 6.44
CA PHE A 178 -8.49 22.65 6.12
C PHE A 178 -7.02 22.21 6.15
N ASP A 179 -6.12 23.01 5.57
CA ASP A 179 -4.69 22.72 5.57
C ASP A 179 -4.12 22.64 6.99
N GLY A 180 -4.38 23.65 7.82
CA GLY A 180 -3.92 23.69 9.21
C GLY A 180 -4.50 22.55 10.06
N LEU A 181 -5.77 22.19 9.85
CA LEU A 181 -6.39 21.04 10.51
C LEU A 181 -5.74 19.72 10.06
N SER A 182 -5.47 19.58 8.77
CA SER A 182 -4.86 18.37 8.20
C SER A 182 -3.45 18.12 8.74
N GLU A 183 -2.62 19.17 8.87
CA GLU A 183 -1.27 19.02 9.43
C GLU A 183 -1.28 18.62 10.90
N ARG A 184 -2.22 19.17 11.69
CA ARG A 184 -2.42 18.74 13.08
C ARG A 184 -2.83 17.27 13.13
N PHE A 185 -3.74 16.85 12.26
CA PHE A 185 -4.16 15.45 12.15
C PHE A 185 -2.99 14.53 11.78
N LEU A 186 -2.21 14.89 10.76
CA LEU A 186 -1.06 14.10 10.29
C LEU A 186 0.09 14.03 11.30
N SER A 187 0.32 15.10 12.07
CA SER A 187 1.38 15.15 13.09
C SER A 187 1.05 14.36 14.35
N MET A 188 -0.24 14.13 14.64
CA MET A 188 -0.67 13.30 15.79
C MET A 188 -0.46 11.80 15.56
N GLY A 189 -0.16 11.32 14.35
CA GLY A 189 0.05 9.89 14.15
C GLY A 189 -1.25 9.07 14.18
N GLY A 190 -1.12 7.76 14.33
CA GLY A 190 -2.25 6.85 14.58
C GLY A 190 -3.03 7.16 15.87
N LEU A 191 -2.45 7.92 16.81
CA LEU A 191 -3.12 8.41 18.03
C LEU A 191 -4.35 9.25 17.70
N SER A 192 -4.36 9.98 16.58
CA SER A 192 -5.51 10.77 16.14
C SER A 192 -6.75 9.90 15.89
N LEU A 193 -6.57 8.72 15.28
CA LEU A 193 -7.64 7.76 15.03
C LEU A 193 -8.13 7.11 16.31
N GLU A 194 -7.24 6.86 17.27
CA GLU A 194 -7.62 6.33 18.59
C GLU A 194 -8.42 7.35 19.42
N ILE A 195 -8.06 8.62 19.36
CA ILE A 195 -8.82 9.68 20.04
C ILE A 195 -10.21 9.81 19.41
N LEU A 196 -10.29 9.84 18.08
CA LEU A 196 -11.57 9.90 17.37
C LEU A 196 -12.43 8.66 17.65
N SER A 197 -11.85 7.46 17.65
CA SER A 197 -12.60 6.24 17.96
C SER A 197 -13.09 6.21 19.40
N LYS A 198 -12.32 6.73 20.37
CA LYS A 198 -12.76 6.90 21.77
C LYS A 198 -13.88 7.93 21.90
N LEU A 199 -13.81 9.06 21.20
CA LEU A 199 -14.85 10.08 21.22
C LEU A 199 -16.16 9.60 20.58
N ILE A 200 -16.07 8.87 19.45
CA ILE A 200 -17.23 8.29 18.76
C ILE A 200 -17.77 7.08 19.54
N GLY A 201 -16.90 6.24 20.09
CA GLY A 201 -17.24 5.03 20.84
C GLY A 201 -17.81 5.31 22.25
N SER A 202 -17.39 6.40 22.89
CA SER A 202 -17.91 6.81 24.20
C SER A 202 -19.36 7.31 24.15
N SER A 203 -19.92 7.52 22.95
CA SER A 203 -21.34 7.89 22.77
C SER A 203 -22.29 6.68 22.76
N LYS A 204 -21.81 5.42 22.69
CA LYS A 204 -22.68 4.22 22.63
C LYS A 204 -22.88 3.49 23.96
N ASN A 205 -22.22 3.90 25.05
CA ASN A 205 -22.43 3.33 26.39
C ASN A 205 -23.08 4.34 27.34
N LYS A 206 -24.37 4.63 27.09
CA LYS A 206 -25.33 5.05 28.12
C LYS A 206 -26.73 4.87 27.56
N SER A 207 -27.34 3.74 27.89
CA SER A 207 -28.78 3.67 28.12
C SER A 207 -29.04 2.75 29.32
N PRO A 208 -30.04 3.10 30.16
CA PRO A 208 -30.32 2.50 31.46
C PRO A 208 -30.85 1.07 31.40
#